data_AF-A0A532CFY3-F1
#
_entry.id   AF-A0A532CFY3-F1
#
_cell.length_a   1.000
_cell.length_b   1.000
_cell.length_c   1.000
_cell.angle_alpha   90.00
_cell.angle_beta   90.00
_cell.angle_gamma   90.00
#
_symmetry.space_group_name_H-M   'P 1'
#
loop_
_entity.id
_entity.type
_entity.pdbx_description
1 polymer ?
#
loop_
_entity_poly.entity_id
_entity_poly.type
_entity_poly.pdbx_seq_one_letter_code
_entity_poly.pdbx_strand_id
1 'polypeptide(L)'
;MTTSHRILLFSIAALMCLDLSLAMSSAAEPQIRGASDKKSFNTVPFVPNPSDTQRGDLERMVDQCVQTVEREVPGGHFSANAAGGIVKTIGGDQERFTFWKCMLGKGQSLAPINK
;
A
#
# COMPACT_ATOMS: atom_id res chain seq x y z
N MET A 1 56.41 -35.48 -29.64
CA MET A 1 55.46 -36.58 -29.31
C MET A 1 55.73 -36.95 -27.87
N THR A 2 54.92 -36.66 -26.87
CA THR A 2 53.45 -36.73 -26.73
C THR A 2 53.02 -35.70 -25.66
N THR A 3 52.23 -34.68 -26.01
CA THR A 3 50.77 -34.61 -25.75
C THR A 3 50.40 -34.93 -24.29
N SER A 4 50.16 -33.89 -23.48
CA SER A 4 48.82 -33.31 -23.32
C SER A 4 47.89 -34.15 -22.44
N HIS A 5 48.29 -34.47 -21.20
CA HIS A 5 47.40 -35.20 -20.25
C HIS A 5 47.52 -34.75 -18.78
N ARG A 6 47.89 -33.50 -18.51
CA ARG A 6 47.82 -32.93 -17.15
C ARG A 6 47.13 -31.57 -17.05
N ILE A 7 46.50 -31.12 -18.14
CA ILE A 7 45.63 -29.94 -18.20
C ILE A 7 44.22 -30.40 -18.57
N LEU A 8 43.73 -31.43 -17.88
CA LEU A 8 42.39 -31.97 -18.14
C LEU A 8 41.64 -32.37 -16.84
N LEU A 9 41.99 -31.72 -15.72
CA LEU A 9 41.30 -31.92 -14.43
C LEU A 9 41.02 -30.61 -13.67
N PHE A 10 41.10 -29.46 -14.34
CA PHE A 10 40.77 -28.15 -13.75
C PHE A 10 39.89 -27.28 -14.66
N SER A 11 38.99 -27.90 -15.44
CA SER A 11 38.10 -27.14 -16.34
C SER A 11 36.65 -27.63 -16.39
N ILE A 12 36.20 -28.35 -15.36
CA ILE A 12 34.79 -28.71 -15.17
C ILE A 12 34.29 -28.17 -13.82
N ALA A 13 34.49 -26.89 -13.58
CA ALA A 13 33.86 -26.17 -12.46
C ALA A 13 33.19 -24.85 -12.91
N ALA A 14 33.22 -24.53 -14.21
CA ALA A 14 32.69 -23.27 -14.74
C ALA A 14 31.61 -23.46 -15.82
N LEU A 15 31.08 -24.68 -15.98
CA LEU A 15 30.17 -25.03 -17.09
C LEU A 15 28.89 -25.73 -16.63
N MET A 16 28.39 -25.37 -15.44
CA MET A 16 27.07 -25.77 -14.93
C MET A 16 26.16 -24.57 -14.60
N CYS A 17 26.53 -23.35 -15.00
CA CYS A 17 25.76 -22.14 -14.71
C CYS A 17 25.10 -21.49 -15.94
N LEU A 18 24.89 -22.23 -17.04
CA LEU A 18 24.31 -21.65 -18.26
C LEU A 18 23.14 -22.44 -18.89
N ASP A 19 22.72 -23.57 -18.31
CA ASP A 19 21.62 -24.39 -18.87
C ASP A 19 20.44 -24.58 -17.91
N LEU A 20 19.92 -23.50 -17.33
CA LEU A 20 18.57 -23.54 -16.75
C LEU A 20 17.87 -22.17 -16.88
N SER A 21 17.84 -21.64 -18.10
CA SER A 21 16.80 -20.68 -18.47
C SER A 21 15.50 -21.46 -18.70
N LEU A 22 14.38 -20.94 -18.17
CA LEU A 22 13.03 -21.48 -18.26
C LEU A 22 12.70 -22.66 -17.34
N ALA A 23 12.79 -22.40 -16.04
CA ALA A 23 11.59 -22.62 -15.24
C ALA A 23 11.25 -21.30 -14.56
N MET A 24 10.38 -20.52 -15.20
CA MET A 24 9.46 -19.63 -14.49
C MET A 24 8.64 -20.53 -13.56
N SER A 25 9.23 -21.02 -12.48
CA SER A 25 8.45 -21.31 -11.30
C SER A 25 8.11 -19.92 -10.80
N SER A 26 6.94 -19.44 -11.22
CA SER A 26 6.20 -18.50 -10.41
C SER A 26 6.19 -19.11 -9.01
N ALA A 27 7.15 -18.68 -8.18
CA ALA A 27 6.84 -18.41 -6.81
C ALA A 27 5.62 -17.52 -6.95
N ALA A 28 4.45 -18.15 -6.84
CA ALA A 28 3.22 -17.46 -6.64
C ALA A 28 3.49 -16.70 -5.34
N GLU A 29 4.00 -15.48 -5.50
CA GLU A 29 3.78 -14.40 -4.57
C GLU A 29 2.33 -14.62 -4.18
N PRO A 30 2.06 -14.92 -2.88
CA PRO A 30 0.72 -15.22 -2.49
C PRO A 30 -0.06 -14.04 -3.04
N GLN A 31 -1.02 -14.32 -3.92
CA GLN A 31 -2.01 -13.35 -4.31
C GLN A 31 -2.83 -13.08 -3.04
N ILE A 32 -2.21 -12.41 -2.07
CA ILE A 32 -2.84 -11.33 -1.33
C ILE A 32 -3.05 -10.26 -2.42
N ARG A 33 -3.95 -10.57 -3.36
CA ARG A 33 -4.85 -9.57 -3.91
C ARG A 33 -5.38 -8.93 -2.64
N GLY A 34 -4.78 -7.80 -2.26
CA GLY A 34 -5.24 -7.03 -1.13
C GLY A 34 -6.72 -6.89 -1.36
N ALA A 35 -7.51 -7.66 -0.60
CA ALA A 35 -8.92 -7.43 -0.56
C ALA A 35 -8.98 -5.95 -0.23
N SER A 36 -9.60 -5.18 -1.13
CA SER A 36 -9.70 -3.74 -0.94
C SER A 36 -10.63 -3.56 0.25
N ASP A 37 -10.02 -3.68 1.43
CA ASP A 37 -10.71 -3.83 2.67
C ASP A 37 -11.35 -2.47 2.91
N LYS A 38 -12.62 -2.46 3.28
CA LYS A 38 -13.32 -1.22 3.57
C LYS A 38 -13.17 -0.95 5.05
N LYS A 39 -12.60 0.19 5.43
CA LYS A 39 -12.48 0.59 6.84
C LYS A 39 -13.21 1.89 7.08
N SER A 40 -13.93 1.98 8.19
CA SER A 40 -14.70 3.18 8.56
C SER A 40 -14.12 3.77 9.84
N PHE A 41 -13.96 5.08 9.85
CA PHE A 41 -13.43 5.84 10.96
C PHE A 41 -14.41 6.94 11.35
N ASN A 42 -14.65 7.07 12.66
CA ASN A 42 -15.27 8.25 13.23
C ASN A 42 -14.19 9.31 13.39
N THR A 43 -14.47 10.55 13.03
CA THR A 43 -13.72 11.67 13.58
C THR A 43 -14.17 11.92 15.02
N VAL A 44 -13.24 12.01 15.97
CA VAL A 44 -13.54 12.09 17.43
C VAL A 44 -13.77 13.53 17.89
N PRO A 45 -14.90 13.82 18.56
CA PRO A 45 -16.28 13.60 18.14
C PRO A 45 -16.91 14.90 17.58
N PHE A 46 -17.61 14.79 16.46
CA PHE A 46 -18.58 15.78 16.01
C PHE A 46 -19.91 15.64 16.80
N VAL A 47 -19.83 15.88 18.10
CA VAL A 47 -20.99 15.96 19.01
C VAL A 47 -20.95 17.33 19.68
N PRO A 48 -21.92 18.23 19.43
CA PRO A 48 -23.12 18.08 18.60
C PRO A 48 -22.83 17.95 17.09
N ASN A 49 -23.86 17.61 16.30
CA ASN A 49 -23.75 17.48 14.83
C ASN A 49 -23.00 18.68 14.21
N PRO A 50 -22.10 18.45 13.24
CA PRO A 50 -21.34 19.52 12.62
C PRO A 50 -22.26 20.47 11.83
N SER A 51 -21.90 21.75 11.82
CA SER A 51 -22.47 22.72 10.87
C SER A 51 -22.10 22.35 9.42
N ASP A 52 -22.85 22.86 8.45
CA ASP A 52 -22.55 22.62 7.04
C ASP A 52 -21.15 23.09 6.64
N THR A 53 -20.66 24.18 7.24
CA THR A 53 -19.28 24.64 7.06
C THR A 53 -18.27 23.61 7.57
N GLN A 54 -18.49 23.07 8.78
CA GLN A 54 -17.60 22.05 9.34
C GLN A 54 -17.60 20.76 8.50
N ARG A 55 -18.75 20.42 7.90
CA ARG A 55 -18.86 19.28 6.97
C ARG A 55 -18.07 19.53 5.69
N GLY A 56 -18.23 20.70 5.07
CA GLY A 56 -17.49 21.08 3.87
C GLY A 56 -15.99 21.19 4.11
N ASP A 57 -15.57 21.65 5.30
CA ASP A 57 -14.17 21.68 5.68
C ASP A 57 -13.58 20.27 5.88
N LEU A 58 -14.35 19.35 6.46
CA LEU A 58 -13.95 17.94 6.57
C LEU A 58 -13.82 17.29 5.18
N GLU A 59 -14.81 17.49 4.30
CA GLU A 59 -14.78 16.97 2.92
C GLU A 59 -13.55 17.47 2.17
N ARG A 60 -13.28 18.79 2.21
CA ARG A 60 -12.08 19.39 1.61
C ARG A 60 -10.80 18.79 2.19
N MET A 61 -10.77 18.52 3.49
CA MET A 61 -9.62 17.93 4.16
C MET A 61 -9.38 16.49 3.71
N VAL A 62 -10.45 15.70 3.59
CA VAL A 62 -10.38 14.33 3.08
C VAL A 62 -9.81 14.34 1.65
N ASP A 63 -10.31 15.22 0.77
CA ASP A 63 -9.82 15.32 -0.62
C ASP A 63 -8.33 15.65 -0.68
N GLN A 64 -7.87 16.61 0.14
CA GLN A 64 -6.45 16.94 0.24
C GLN A 64 -5.61 15.75 0.71
N CYS A 65 -6.10 14.98 1.67
CA CYS A 65 -5.38 13.82 2.17
C CYS A 65 -5.41 12.62 1.22
N VAL A 66 -6.44 12.48 0.37
CA VAL A 66 -6.45 11.53 -0.74
C VAL A 66 -5.33 11.88 -1.73
N GLN A 67 -5.20 13.15 -2.13
CA GLN A 67 -4.11 13.60 -3.02
C GLN A 67 -2.72 13.37 -2.42
N THR A 68 -2.57 13.50 -1.10
CA THR A 68 -1.33 13.16 -0.40
C THR A 68 -1.00 11.68 -0.56
N VAL A 69 -1.99 10.78 -0.40
CA VAL A 69 -1.79 9.34 -0.60
C VAL A 69 -1.39 9.02 -2.02
N GLU A 70 -2.04 9.61 -3.03
CA GLU A 70 -1.70 9.40 -4.45
C GLU A 70 -0.25 9.78 -4.77
N ARG A 71 0.26 10.83 -4.09
CA ARG A 71 1.63 11.31 -4.27
C ARG A 71 2.66 10.46 -3.53
N GLU A 72 2.35 10.05 -2.30
CA GLU A 72 3.29 9.33 -1.41
C GLU A 72 3.29 7.81 -1.62
N VAL A 73 2.18 7.25 -2.13
CA VAL A 73 2.01 5.82 -2.38
C VAL A 73 1.55 5.60 -3.83
N PRO A 74 2.41 5.89 -4.83
CA PRO A 74 2.04 5.76 -6.24
C PRO A 74 1.73 4.31 -6.59
N GLY A 75 0.68 4.10 -7.38
CA GLY A 75 0.19 2.78 -7.78
C GLY A 75 -0.74 2.10 -6.76
N GLY A 76 -0.93 2.69 -5.58
CA GLY A 76 -1.94 2.25 -4.62
C GLY A 76 -3.37 2.57 -5.09
N HIS A 77 -4.31 1.68 -4.82
CA HIS A 77 -5.74 1.94 -5.04
C HIS A 77 -6.37 2.42 -3.72
N PHE A 78 -6.39 3.73 -3.53
CA PHE A 78 -6.95 4.36 -2.35
C PHE A 78 -8.15 5.26 -2.69
N SER A 79 -9.16 5.24 -1.83
CA SER A 79 -10.28 6.18 -1.86
C SER A 79 -10.74 6.48 -0.45
N ALA A 80 -11.13 7.73 -0.20
CA ALA A 80 -11.78 8.12 1.03
C ALA A 80 -12.96 9.05 0.73
N ASN A 81 -14.02 8.96 1.54
CA ASN A 81 -15.10 9.94 1.52
C ASN A 81 -15.55 10.29 2.94
N ALA A 82 -15.99 11.54 3.10
CA ALA A 82 -16.62 12.00 4.33
C ALA A 82 -18.13 12.10 4.12
N ALA A 83 -18.91 11.53 5.04
CA ALA A 83 -20.36 11.68 5.05
C ALA A 83 -20.86 11.75 6.49
N GLY A 84 -21.47 12.86 6.88
CA GLY A 84 -22.07 13.03 8.21
C GLY A 84 -21.07 12.86 9.37
N GLY A 85 -19.83 13.35 9.22
CA GLY A 85 -18.79 13.20 10.24
C GLY A 85 -18.17 11.80 10.32
N ILE A 86 -18.47 10.93 9.35
CA ILE A 86 -17.84 9.61 9.22
C ILE A 86 -16.95 9.63 7.99
N VAL A 87 -15.69 9.23 8.16
CA VAL A 87 -14.74 9.07 7.06
C VAL A 87 -14.62 7.59 6.74
N LYS A 88 -15.01 7.19 5.53
CA LYS A 88 -14.82 5.82 5.05
C LYS A 88 -13.62 5.79 4.12
N THR A 89 -12.82 4.76 4.24
CA THR A 89 -11.66 4.55 3.39
C THR A 89 -11.67 3.16 2.77
N ILE A 90 -11.05 3.08 1.60
CA ILE A 90 -10.84 1.88 0.80
C ILE A 90 -9.38 1.91 0.37
N GLY A 91 -8.67 0.81 0.53
CA GLY A 91 -7.25 0.71 0.16
C GLY A 91 -6.46 -0.15 1.13
N GLY A 92 -5.18 -0.37 0.84
CA GLY A 92 -4.27 -1.13 1.68
C GLY A 92 -3.88 -0.38 2.96
N ASP A 93 -3.15 -1.08 3.84
CA ASP A 93 -2.75 -0.53 5.13
C ASP A 93 -1.76 0.62 5.00
N GLN A 94 -0.87 0.57 3.99
CA GLN A 94 0.07 1.66 3.72
C GLN A 94 -0.67 2.94 3.33
N GLU A 95 -1.63 2.86 2.41
CA GLU A 95 -2.42 4.00 1.95
C GLU A 95 -3.27 4.58 3.09
N ARG A 96 -3.92 3.72 3.87
CA ARG A 96 -4.70 4.16 5.04
C ARG A 96 -3.85 4.81 6.11
N PHE A 97 -2.65 4.29 6.37
CA PHE A 97 -1.76 4.88 7.35
C PHE A 97 -1.26 6.26 6.89
N THR A 98 -0.92 6.41 5.61
CA THR A 98 -0.58 7.71 5.02
C THR A 98 -1.74 8.69 5.10
N PHE A 99 -2.96 8.26 4.77
CA PHE A 99 -4.16 9.07 4.92
C PHE A 99 -4.38 9.51 6.37
N TRP A 100 -4.27 8.58 7.32
CA TRP A 100 -4.44 8.84 8.74
C TRP A 100 -3.42 9.88 9.26
N LYS A 101 -2.15 9.76 8.88
CA LYS A 101 -1.12 10.76 9.23
C LYS A 101 -1.47 12.15 8.69
N CYS A 102 -1.94 12.23 7.45
CA CYS A 102 -2.33 13.51 6.84
C CYS A 102 -3.49 14.17 7.61
N MET A 103 -4.53 13.40 7.93
CA MET A 103 -5.69 13.88 8.70
C MET A 103 -5.26 14.36 10.09
N LEU A 104 -4.42 13.58 10.78
CA LEU A 104 -3.88 13.95 12.09
C LEU A 104 -3.05 15.24 12.02
N GLY A 105 -2.19 15.39 11.01
CA GLY A 105 -1.38 16.60 10.80
C GLY A 105 -2.22 17.85 10.51
N LYS A 106 -3.48 17.69 10.09
CA LYS A 106 -4.45 18.77 9.90
C LYS A 106 -5.41 18.94 11.08
N GLY A 107 -5.14 18.26 12.20
CA GLY A 107 -5.91 18.38 13.44
C GLY A 107 -7.18 17.52 13.48
N GLN A 108 -7.38 16.61 12.52
CA GLN A 108 -8.53 15.70 12.50
C GLN A 108 -8.09 14.29 12.91
N SER A 109 -8.43 13.91 14.15
CA SER A 109 -8.18 12.57 14.65
C SER A 109 -9.27 11.61 14.16
N LEU A 110 -8.86 10.56 13.48
CA LEU A 110 -9.71 9.44 13.08
C LEU A 110 -9.62 8.34 14.13
N ALA A 111 -10.72 8.07 14.83
CA ALA A 111 -10.90 6.86 15.62
C ALA A 111 -11.53 5.75 14.77
N PRO A 112 -11.08 4.50 14.91
CA PRO A 112 -11.75 3.37 14.29
C PRO A 112 -13.19 3.26 14.80
N ILE A 113 -14.12 2.95 13.88
CA ILE A 113 -15.45 2.49 14.26
C ILE A 113 -15.33 0.98 14.47
N ASN A 114 -15.30 0.55 15.73
CA ASN A 114 -15.48 -0.86 16.03
C ASN A 114 -16.93 -1.23 15.66
N LYS A 115 -17.09 -2.12 14.69
CA LYS A 115 -18.36 -2.79 14.40
C LYS A 115 -18.28 -4.23 14.85
#